data_AF-A0A3D4BR73-F1
#
_entry.id   AF-A0A3D4BR73-F1
#
_cell.length_a   1.000
_cell.length_b   1.000
_cell.length_c   1.000
_cell.angle_alpha   90.00
_cell.angle_beta   90.00
_cell.angle_gamma   90.00
#
_symmetry.space_group_name_H-M   'P 1'
#
loop_
_entity.id
_entity.type
_entity.pdbx_description
1 polymer ?
#
loop_
_entity_poly.entity_id
_entity_poly.type
_entity_poly.pdbx_seq_one_letter_code
_entity_poly.pdbx_strand_id
1 'polypeptide(L)'
;MQYGVCSLSVIPMRSEPDDRAEMTNQVLFGETFKVLEQRKKWSRIRLAHDNYEGWIDNKQWEQLSENFYNEVQEGAVPVSTEMIEIISHPDSGSFFPVLLGSMLPKMKKGGQVDLEYTHFDFMG
;
A
#
# COMPACT_ATOMS: atom_id res chain seq x y z
N MET A 1 -13.97 3.40 -11.27
CA MET A 1 -12.79 4.16 -10.77
C MET A 1 -11.60 3.20 -10.71
N GLN A 2 -10.36 3.69 -10.64
CA GLN A 2 -9.19 2.82 -10.41
C GLN A 2 -8.79 2.85 -8.94
N TYR A 3 -8.41 1.70 -8.40
CA TYR A 3 -8.02 1.50 -7.00
C TYR A 3 -6.63 0.86 -6.96
N GLY A 4 -5.90 1.10 -5.88
CA GLY A 4 -4.56 0.53 -5.70
C GLY A 4 -4.21 0.30 -4.25
N VAL A 5 -3.11 -0.42 -4.06
CA VAL A 5 -2.52 -0.76 -2.77
C VAL A 5 -1.01 -0.61 -2.80
N CYS A 6 -0.44 -0.26 -1.66
CA CYS A 6 1.01 -0.31 -1.47
C CYS A 6 1.46 -1.74 -1.13
N SER A 7 2.16 -2.38 -2.05
CA SER A 7 2.79 -3.70 -1.86
C SER A 7 4.27 -3.63 -1.49
N LEU A 8 4.81 -2.41 -1.34
CA LEU A 8 6.15 -2.13 -0.85
C LEU A 8 6.11 -1.71 0.63
N SER A 9 7.29 -1.62 1.26
CA SER A 9 7.43 -1.07 2.61
C SER A 9 6.81 0.32 2.73
N VAL A 10 7.27 1.24 1.87
CA VAL A 10 6.86 2.64 1.83
C VAL A 10 6.93 3.15 0.39
N ILE A 11 5.92 3.90 -0.03
CA ILE A 11 5.93 4.70 -1.26
C ILE A 11 5.99 6.18 -0.88
N PRO A 12 6.97 6.95 -1.38
CA PRO A 12 7.00 8.38 -1.16
C PRO A 12 5.86 9.06 -1.92
N MET A 13 5.03 9.82 -1.21
CA MET A 13 4.00 10.67 -1.82
C MET A 13 4.54 12.10 -1.96
N ARG A 14 4.38 12.68 -3.14
CA ARG A 14 4.91 13.99 -3.50
C ARG A 14 3.83 15.03 -3.76
N SER A 15 4.18 16.30 -3.55
CA SER A 15 3.30 17.44 -3.84
C SER A 15 2.98 17.59 -5.33
N GLU A 16 3.93 17.23 -6.20
CA GLU A 16 3.83 17.36 -7.65
C GLU A 16 4.34 16.08 -8.35
N PRO A 17 3.94 15.81 -9.61
CA PRO A 17 4.39 14.65 -10.38
C PRO A 17 5.81 14.85 -10.95
N ASP A 18 6.77 15.08 -10.05
CA ASP A 18 8.19 15.29 -10.35
C ASP A 18 9.06 14.60 -9.30
N ASP A 19 10.14 13.94 -9.72
CA ASP A 19 11.12 13.27 -8.85
C ASP A 19 11.82 14.24 -7.88
N ARG A 20 11.84 15.53 -8.20
CA ARG A 20 12.42 16.62 -7.40
C ARG A 20 11.41 17.30 -6.47
N ALA A 21 10.13 17.01 -6.63
CA ALA A 21 9.09 17.60 -5.80
C ALA A 21 9.25 17.16 -4.34
N GLU A 22 8.80 18.01 -3.42
CA GLU A 22 8.79 17.71 -1.99
C GLU A 22 8.04 16.41 -1.71
N MET A 23 8.59 15.58 -0.84
CA MET A 23 7.88 14.43 -0.27
C MET A 23 7.01 14.94 0.86
N THR A 24 5.69 14.92 0.66
CA THR A 24 4.72 15.49 1.59
C THR A 24 4.10 14.44 2.51
N ASN A 25 4.09 13.18 2.09
CA ASN A 25 3.55 12.07 2.88
C ASN A 25 4.20 10.75 2.44
N GLN A 26 3.83 9.65 3.10
CA GLN A 26 4.25 8.29 2.80
C GLN A 26 3.02 7.38 2.74
N VAL A 27 2.99 6.47 1.77
CA VAL A 27 2.02 5.37 1.75
C VAL A 27 2.71 4.13 2.30
N LEU A 28 2.19 3.57 3.38
CA LEU A 28 2.74 2.39 4.04
C LEU A 28 2.20 1.11 3.42
N PHE A 29 2.90 0.00 3.66
CA PHE A 29 2.46 -1.33 3.25
C PHE A 29 0.98 -1.59 3.60
N GLY A 30 0.25 -2.16 2.64
CA GLY A 30 -1.15 -2.56 2.74
C GLY A 30 -2.16 -1.41 2.70
N GLU A 31 -1.73 -0.14 2.72
CA GLU A 31 -2.65 0.98 2.56
C GLU A 31 -3.26 1.01 1.16
N THR A 32 -4.58 1.21 1.13
CA THR A 32 -5.34 1.30 -0.12
C THR A 32 -5.72 2.74 -0.44
N PHE A 33 -5.94 3.01 -1.73
CA PHE A 33 -6.26 4.33 -2.21
C PHE A 33 -7.04 4.29 -3.53
N LYS A 34 -7.67 5.43 -3.84
CA LYS A 34 -8.31 5.69 -5.14
C LYS A 34 -7.34 6.45 -6.04
N VAL A 35 -7.24 6.09 -7.31
CA VAL A 35 -6.49 6.84 -8.31
C VAL A 35 -7.41 7.91 -8.91
N LEU A 36 -7.08 9.18 -8.67
CA LEU A 36 -7.84 10.34 -9.14
C LEU A 36 -7.42 10.78 -10.54
N GLU A 37 -6.12 10.72 -10.82
CA GLU A 37 -5.53 11.09 -12.10
C GLU A 37 -4.33 10.18 -12.37
N GLN A 38 -4.15 9.74 -13.61
CA GLN A 38 -2.99 8.95 -14.01
C GLN A 38 -2.29 9.59 -15.21
N ARG A 39 -0.98 9.80 -15.07
CA ARG A 39 -0.05 10.28 -16.09
C ARG A 39 0.93 9.16 -16.44
N LYS A 40 1.83 9.41 -17.40
CA LYS A 40 2.79 8.42 -17.91
C LYS A 40 3.63 7.75 -16.80
N LYS A 41 4.09 8.52 -15.81
CA LYS A 41 4.93 8.02 -14.69
C LYS A 41 4.26 8.14 -13.32
N TRP A 42 3.22 8.94 -13.20
CA TRP A 42 2.70 9.38 -11.92
C TRP A 42 1.20 9.16 -11.80
N SER A 43 0.75 8.75 -10.64
CA SER A 43 -0.66 8.69 -10.25
C SER A 43 -0.91 9.68 -9.13
N ARG A 44 -1.91 10.54 -9.28
CA ARG A 44 -2.48 11.29 -8.16
C ARG A 44 -3.48 10.39 -7.48
N ILE A 45 -3.26 10.13 -6.20
CA ILE A 45 -4.08 9.22 -5.41
C ILE A 45 -4.76 9.95 -4.25
N ARG A 46 -5.78 9.31 -3.68
CA ARG A 46 -6.39 9.67 -2.41
C ARG A 46 -6.40 8.47 -1.49
N LEU A 47 -5.71 8.58 -0.35
CA LEU A 47 -5.68 7.54 0.68
C LEU A 47 -7.07 7.26 1.23
N ALA A 48 -7.36 5.99 1.47
CA ALA A 48 -8.69 5.58 1.91
C ALA A 48 -8.97 5.96 3.38
N HIS A 49 -7.93 6.00 4.22
CA HIS A 49 -8.08 6.15 5.66
C HIS A 49 -8.29 7.62 6.12
N ASP A 50 -7.67 8.59 5.44
CA ASP A 50 -7.71 10.02 5.83
C ASP A 50 -8.10 10.98 4.69
N ASN A 51 -8.31 10.47 3.47
CA ASN A 51 -8.54 11.26 2.27
C ASN A 51 -7.38 12.17 1.84
N TYR A 52 -6.16 11.96 2.34
CA TYR A 52 -5.00 12.74 1.93
C TYR A 52 -4.63 12.42 0.48
N GLU A 53 -4.23 13.46 -0.26
CA GLU A 53 -3.92 13.36 -1.68
C GLU A 53 -2.48 13.75 -2.01
N GLY A 54 -1.93 13.09 -3.02
CA GLY A 54 -0.63 13.43 -3.57
C GLY A 54 -0.24 12.50 -4.71
N TRP A 55 0.99 12.64 -5.18
CA TRP A 55 1.52 11.93 -6.35
C TRP A 55 2.47 10.80 -5.97
N ILE A 56 2.29 9.63 -6.59
CA ILE A 56 3.15 8.46 -6.44
C ILE A 56 3.59 7.93 -7.81
N ASP A 57 4.74 7.26 -7.88
CA ASP A 57 5.23 6.64 -9.13
C ASP A 57 4.40 5.39 -9.48
N ASN A 58 4.00 5.28 -10.73
CA ASN A 58 3.18 4.18 -11.26
C ASN A 58 3.78 2.79 -11.07
N LYS A 59 5.10 2.68 -10.86
CA LYS A 59 5.81 1.41 -10.69
C LYS A 59 5.80 0.89 -9.26
N GLN A 60 5.32 1.68 -8.31
CA GLN A 60 5.49 1.40 -6.88
C GLN A 60 4.22 0.83 -6.22
N TRP A 61 3.11 0.70 -6.96
CA TRP A 61 1.85 0.22 -6.42
C TRP A 61 1.21 -0.82 -7.33
N GLU A 62 0.32 -1.62 -6.74
CA GLU A 62 -0.43 -2.67 -7.42
C GLU A 62 -1.90 -2.28 -7.56
N GLN A 63 -2.49 -2.57 -8.72
CA GLN A 63 -3.90 -2.30 -8.97
C GLN A 63 -4.78 -3.28 -8.21
N LEU A 64 -5.85 -2.77 -7.61
CA LEU A 64 -6.90 -3.55 -6.96
C LEU A 64 -8.19 -3.55 -7.78
N SER A 65 -8.98 -4.61 -7.64
CA SER A 65 -10.38 -4.58 -8.03
C SER A 65 -11.20 -3.71 -7.07
N GLU A 66 -12.31 -3.18 -7.58
CA GLU A 66 -13.27 -2.43 -6.76
C GLU A 66 -13.87 -3.30 -5.64
N ASN A 67 -14.10 -4.59 -5.92
CA ASN A 67 -14.63 -5.53 -4.93
C ASN A 67 -13.67 -5.70 -3.77
N PHE A 68 -12.40 -6.00 -4.06
CA PHE A 68 -11.39 -6.17 -3.01
C PHE A 68 -11.17 -4.87 -2.22
N TYR A 69 -11.10 -3.73 -2.92
CA TYR A 69 -11.02 -2.42 -2.26
C TYR A 69 -12.15 -2.21 -1.25
N ASN A 70 -13.41 -2.43 -1.67
CA ASN A 70 -14.59 -2.26 -0.81
C ASN A 70 -14.57 -3.25 0.37
N GLU A 71 -14.20 -4.51 0.14
CA GLU A 71 -14.07 -5.50 1.20
C GLU A 71 -13.03 -5.09 2.27
N VAL A 72 -11.92 -4.45 1.86
CA VAL A 72 -10.92 -3.91 2.79
C VAL A 72 -11.49 -2.73 3.57
N GLN A 73 -12.32 -1.88 2.95
CA GLN A 73 -12.92 -0.72 3.63
C GLN A 73 -14.02 -1.09 4.62
N GLU A 74 -14.77 -2.16 4.34
CA GLU A 74 -15.85 -2.63 5.21
C GLU A 74 -15.33 -3.51 6.37
N GLY A 75 -14.14 -4.08 6.21
CA GLY A 75 -13.52 -4.97 7.19
C GLY A 75 -12.67 -4.25 8.24
N ALA A 76 -12.46 -4.91 9.38
CA ALA A 76 -11.39 -4.53 10.30
C ALA A 76 -10.04 -5.02 9.75
N VAL A 77 -9.12 -4.09 9.52
CA VAL A 77 -7.77 -4.40 9.02
C VAL A 77 -6.79 -4.33 10.18
N PRO A 78 -6.09 -5.43 10.52
CA PRO A 78 -5.00 -5.41 11.50
C PRO A 78 -3.90 -4.45 11.06
N VAL A 79 -3.21 -3.86 12.04
CA VAL A 79 -2.14 -2.88 11.81
C VAL A 79 -0.91 -3.33 12.57
N SER A 80 0.28 -3.19 11.96
CA SER A 80 1.56 -3.43 12.61
C SER A 80 1.76 -2.45 13.77
N THR A 81 2.09 -2.96 14.95
CA THR A 81 2.25 -2.17 16.19
C THR A 81 3.70 -2.04 16.65
N GLU A 82 4.63 -2.71 15.96
CA GLU A 82 6.05 -2.65 16.23
C GLU A 82 6.73 -1.65 15.29
N MET A 83 7.89 -1.10 15.70
CA MET A 83 8.58 -0.10 14.87
C MET A 83 9.01 -0.67 13.51
N ILE A 84 9.51 -1.91 13.53
CA ILE A 84 10.00 -2.62 12.35
C ILE A 84 9.66 -4.09 12.51
N GLU A 85 8.94 -4.63 11.53
CA GLU A 85 8.71 -6.06 11.32
C GLU A 85 9.20 -6.45 9.92
N ILE A 86 9.21 -7.75 9.64
CA ILE A 86 9.67 -8.27 8.35
C ILE A 86 8.49 -8.92 7.63
N ILE A 87 8.38 -8.63 6.34
CA ILE A 87 7.48 -9.32 5.44
C ILE A 87 8.26 -9.86 4.24
N SER A 88 7.89 -11.06 3.78
CA SER A 88 8.50 -11.69 2.61
C SER A 88 7.56 -11.68 1.42
N HIS A 89 8.11 -11.32 0.26
CA HIS A 89 7.42 -11.43 -1.01
C HIS A 89 7.50 -12.88 -1.52
N PRO A 90 6.36 -13.49 -1.91
CA PRO A 90 6.25 -14.93 -2.16
C PRO A 90 7.14 -15.40 -3.31
N ASP A 91 7.14 -14.66 -4.42
CA ASP A 91 7.76 -15.11 -5.67
C ASP A 91 9.25 -14.77 -5.80
N SER A 92 9.69 -13.70 -5.14
CA SER A 92 11.06 -13.21 -5.27
C SER A 92 11.98 -13.71 -4.15
N GLY A 93 11.41 -14.22 -3.05
CA GLY A 93 12.15 -14.50 -1.82
C GLY A 93 12.77 -13.25 -1.19
N SER A 94 12.35 -12.05 -1.62
CA SER A 94 12.82 -10.79 -1.07
C SER A 94 12.11 -10.49 0.25
N PHE A 95 12.83 -9.85 1.16
CA PHE A 95 12.34 -9.42 2.45
C PHE A 95 12.46 -7.90 2.52
N PHE A 96 11.44 -7.25 3.07
CA PHE A 96 11.49 -5.82 3.32
C PHE A 96 10.82 -5.48 4.65
N PRO A 97 11.19 -4.34 5.26
CA PRO A 97 10.60 -3.94 6.52
C PRO A 97 9.14 -3.53 6.33
N VAL A 98 8.29 -3.88 7.29
CA VAL A 98 6.97 -3.30 7.50
C VAL A 98 7.10 -2.39 8.71
N LEU A 99 6.56 -1.18 8.62
CA LEU A 99 6.72 -0.15 9.64
C LEU A 99 5.48 -0.08 10.52
N LEU A 100 5.66 0.50 11.71
CA LEU A 100 4.55 0.86 12.59
C LEU A 100 3.44 1.58 11.81
N GLY A 101 2.20 1.11 11.95
CA GLY A 101 1.05 1.69 11.26
C GLY A 101 0.75 1.07 9.89
N SER A 102 1.60 0.20 9.35
CA SER A 102 1.28 -0.55 8.13
C SER A 102 0.05 -1.43 8.32
N MET A 103 -0.79 -1.47 7.29
CA MET A 103 -2.01 -2.25 7.28
C MET A 103 -1.71 -3.68 6.80
N LEU A 104 -2.40 -4.66 7.37
CA LEU A 104 -2.26 -6.08 6.99
C LEU A 104 -3.61 -6.61 6.46
N PRO A 105 -4.04 -6.21 5.25
CA PRO A 105 -5.31 -6.65 4.69
C PRO A 105 -5.45 -8.17 4.64
N LYS A 106 -6.64 -8.66 5.00
CA LYS A 106 -7.00 -10.08 4.94
C LYS A 106 -6.00 -11.01 5.65
N MET A 107 -5.31 -10.51 6.68
CA MET A 107 -4.35 -11.31 7.44
C MET A 107 -4.99 -12.55 8.05
N LYS A 108 -4.41 -13.72 7.78
CA LYS A 108 -4.86 -15.01 8.28
C LYS A 108 -4.04 -15.42 9.50
N LYS A 109 -4.56 -16.40 10.26
CA LYS A 109 -3.78 -17.07 11.32
C LYS A 109 -2.51 -17.68 10.70
N GLY A 110 -1.36 -17.33 11.25
CA GLY A 110 -0.04 -17.77 10.75
C GLY A 110 0.72 -16.71 9.93
N GLY A 111 0.24 -15.47 9.86
CA GLY A 111 1.01 -14.34 9.30
C GLY A 111 0.84 -14.14 7.79
N GLN A 112 0.00 -14.91 7.11
CA GLN A 112 -0.24 -14.68 5.68
C GLN A 112 -1.11 -13.42 5.48
N VAL A 113 -0.63 -12.47 4.69
CA VAL A 113 -1.31 -11.22 4.29
C VAL A 113 -1.62 -11.28 2.80
N ASP A 114 -2.82 -10.86 2.41
CA ASP A 114 -3.31 -11.01 1.04
C ASP A 114 -3.69 -9.63 0.48
N LEU A 115 -3.03 -9.23 -0.62
CA LEU A 115 -3.27 -7.99 -1.36
C LEU A 115 -3.95 -8.28 -2.71
N GLU A 116 -4.91 -9.21 -2.73
CA GLU A 116 -5.68 -9.71 -3.89
C GLU A 116 -4.88 -10.61 -4.84
N TYR A 117 -3.86 -10.04 -5.49
CA TYR A 117 -3.06 -10.75 -6.48
C TYR A 117 -1.73 -11.27 -5.92
N THR A 118 -1.30 -10.71 -4.79
CA THR A 118 0.00 -10.98 -4.17
C THR A 118 -0.18 -11.39 -2.71
N HIS A 119 0.50 -12.46 -2.29
CA HIS A 119 0.35 -13.07 -0.97
C HIS A 119 1.65 -13.02 -0.19
N PHE A 120 1.69 -12.29 0.91
CA PHE A 120 2.91 -12.06 1.68
C PHE A 120 2.92 -12.88 2.95
N ASP A 121 4.12 -13.26 3.43
CA ASP A 121 4.28 -13.85 4.77
C ASP A 121 4.86 -12.81 5.72
N PHE A 122 4.06 -12.40 6.69
CA PHE A 122 4.41 -11.49 7.76
C PHE A 122 4.95 -12.28 8.95
N MET A 123 6.13 -11.88 9.43
CA MET A 123 6.91 -12.61 10.44
C MET A 123 6.80 -12.02 11.87
N GLY A 124 5.82 -11.14 12.10
CA GLY A 124 5.51 -10.54 13.40
C GLY A 124 4.55 -11.36 14.25
#